data_AF-A0A1T0CVT7-F1
#
_entry.id   AF-A0A1T0CVT7-F1
#
_cell.length_a   1.000
_cell.length_b   1.000
_cell.length_c   1.000
_cell.angle_alpha   90.00
_cell.angle_beta   90.00
_cell.angle_gamma   90.00
#
_symmetry.space_group_name_H-M   'P 1'
#
loop_
_entity.id
_entity.type
_entity.pdbx_description
1 polymer ?
#
loop_
_entity_poly.entity_id
_entity_poly.type
_entity_poly.pdbx_seq_one_letter_code
_entity_poly.pdbx_strand_id
1 'polypeptide(L)'
;MKKLICTVALCTLPMMAMAAPKYAAQVNHFALKKNQNWTWANLAKTPKVKWQNKTPKKNYSGMYEITGSISKYGTLTAYGSRSMPEMIHISSSQLYRESENGKDVYKINQLFDKKELKEVKSNCTIPEELDDFIHLYQKFYVWKKAGYEPLYVFEMGDAAGTAGGGIMRDYFITKDFSNFNNEYTGITMSNGFGAEYSTCSI
;
A
#
# COMPACT_ATOMS: atom_id res chain seq x y z
N MET A 1 36.31 52.43 23.76
CA MET A 1 36.55 51.81 22.43
C MET A 1 35.58 50.65 22.23
N LYS A 2 35.18 50.46 20.98
CA LYS A 2 34.00 49.74 20.44
C LYS A 2 33.74 48.33 21.01
N LYS A 3 32.47 48.04 21.36
CA LYS A 3 31.93 46.67 21.44
C LYS A 3 31.32 46.31 20.08
N LEU A 4 31.87 45.29 19.43
CA LEU A 4 31.34 44.70 18.21
C LEU A 4 30.25 43.69 18.60
N ILE A 5 29.02 43.90 18.16
CA ILE A 5 27.93 42.92 18.29
C ILE A 5 27.86 42.20 16.95
N CYS A 6 28.31 40.94 16.93
CA CYS A 6 28.09 40.02 15.82
C CYS A 6 26.64 39.56 15.85
N THR A 7 25.79 40.15 15.01
CA THR A 7 24.44 39.63 14.75
C THR A 7 24.56 38.40 13.87
N VAL A 8 24.42 37.21 14.45
CA VAL A 8 24.30 35.97 13.68
C VAL A 8 22.93 35.98 13.01
N ALA A 9 22.90 36.25 11.71
CA ALA A 9 21.72 36.06 10.88
C ALA A 9 21.43 34.56 10.78
N LEU A 10 20.46 34.07 11.55
CA LEU A 10 19.91 32.74 11.38
C LEU A 10 19.13 32.73 10.05
N CYS A 11 19.77 32.29 8.98
CA CYS A 11 19.08 31.96 7.72
C CYS A 11 18.19 30.75 7.96
N THR A 12 16.95 30.98 8.41
CA THR A 12 15.89 29.97 8.36
C THR A 12 15.50 29.80 6.90
N LEU A 13 16.23 28.96 6.16
CA LEU A 13 15.75 28.45 4.89
C LEU A 13 14.39 27.80 5.17
N PRO A 14 13.30 28.23 4.53
CA PRO A 14 12.04 27.54 4.66
C PRO A 14 12.28 26.12 4.16
N MET A 15 12.29 25.14 5.07
CA MET A 15 12.19 23.75 4.69
C MET A 15 10.91 23.67 3.88
N MET A 16 11.03 23.54 2.56
CA MET A 16 9.87 23.31 1.71
C MET A 16 9.21 22.04 2.25
N ALA A 17 8.09 22.22 2.94
CA ALA A 17 7.29 21.11 3.41
C ALA A 17 6.93 20.30 2.17
N MET A 18 7.48 19.09 2.04
CA MET A 18 7.12 18.22 0.94
C MET A 18 5.61 18.01 0.99
N ALA A 19 4.95 18.20 -0.15
CA ALA A 19 3.51 18.03 -0.24
C ALA A 19 3.13 16.63 0.25
N ALA A 20 2.10 16.54 1.10
CA ALA A 20 1.63 15.26 1.62
C ALA A 20 1.16 14.35 0.46
N PRO A 21 1.32 13.02 0.59
CA PRO A 21 0.79 12.08 -0.40
C PRO A 21 -0.71 12.28 -0.65
N LYS A 22 -1.15 12.07 -1.90
CA LYS A 22 -2.54 12.29 -2.35
C LYS A 22 -3.57 11.55 -1.48
N TYR A 23 -3.25 10.34 -1.03
CA TYR A 23 -4.12 9.46 -0.24
C TYR A 23 -3.68 9.32 1.22
N ALA A 24 -2.87 10.27 1.72
CA ALA A 24 -2.33 10.22 3.07
C ALA A 24 -3.43 10.15 4.14
N ALA A 25 -4.60 10.75 3.93
CA ALA A 25 -5.70 10.69 4.90
C ALA A 25 -6.23 9.26 5.10
N GLN A 26 -6.39 8.50 4.00
CA GLN A 26 -6.79 7.10 4.04
C GLN A 26 -5.69 6.27 4.70
N VAL A 27 -4.47 6.37 4.19
CA VAL A 27 -3.36 5.51 4.63
C VAL A 27 -2.97 5.76 6.08
N ASN A 28 -2.91 7.02 6.53
CA ASN A 28 -2.62 7.35 7.93
C ASN A 28 -3.67 6.82 8.91
N HIS A 29 -4.90 6.54 8.45
CA HIS A 29 -5.94 5.92 9.28
C HIS A 29 -5.62 4.45 9.64
N PHE A 30 -4.72 3.81 8.89
CA PHE A 30 -4.30 2.43 9.14
C PHE A 30 -3.16 2.33 10.14
N ALA A 31 -2.49 3.44 10.47
CA ALA A 31 -1.41 3.44 11.44
C ALA A 31 -1.93 2.99 12.83
N LEU A 32 -1.24 2.03 13.44
CA LEU A 32 -1.62 1.47 14.73
C LEU A 32 -0.67 1.91 15.82
N LYS A 33 -1.19 2.28 16.98
CA LYS A 33 -0.34 2.45 18.16
C LYS A 33 0.14 1.09 18.66
N LYS A 34 1.14 1.11 19.52
CA LYS A 34 1.66 -0.08 20.19
C LYS A 34 0.54 -0.90 20.82
N ASN A 35 0.59 -2.21 20.58
CA ASN A 35 -0.37 -3.21 21.06
C ASN A 35 -1.84 -3.00 20.63
N GLN A 36 -2.10 -2.20 19.58
CA GLN A 36 -3.44 -2.06 19.00
C GLN A 36 -3.61 -2.95 17.78
N ASN A 37 -4.85 -3.38 17.53
CA ASN A 37 -5.26 -4.07 16.32
C ASN A 37 -6.28 -3.22 15.56
N TRP A 38 -6.40 -3.47 14.27
CA TRP A 38 -7.55 -2.95 13.53
C TRP A 38 -8.83 -3.57 14.07
N THR A 39 -9.92 -2.83 13.93
CA THR A 39 -11.27 -3.34 14.16
C THR A 39 -12.10 -2.99 12.94
N TRP A 40 -13.08 -3.84 12.63
CA TRP A 40 -14.00 -3.60 11.52
C TRP A 40 -14.66 -2.22 11.61
N ALA A 41 -15.09 -1.83 12.81
CA ALA A 41 -15.70 -0.53 13.07
C ALA A 41 -14.76 0.65 12.86
N ASN A 42 -13.46 0.51 13.16
CA ASN A 42 -12.47 1.55 12.90
C ASN A 42 -12.16 1.65 11.39
N LEU A 43 -11.94 0.53 10.71
CA LEU A 43 -11.65 0.53 9.28
C LEU A 43 -12.82 1.07 8.45
N ALA A 44 -14.06 0.73 8.79
CA ALA A 44 -15.26 1.27 8.13
C ALA A 44 -15.45 2.81 8.29
N LYS A 45 -14.60 3.47 9.09
CA LYS A 45 -14.55 4.93 9.27
C LYS A 45 -13.38 5.58 8.53
N THR A 46 -12.64 4.84 7.70
CA THR A 46 -11.55 5.38 6.89
C THR A 46 -12.05 6.59 6.08
N PRO A 47 -11.39 7.76 6.18
CA PRO A 47 -11.87 8.99 5.57
C PRO A 47 -11.86 8.87 4.05
N LYS A 48 -12.80 9.54 3.38
CA LYS A 48 -12.88 9.61 1.90
C LYS A 48 -12.95 8.22 1.23
N VAL A 49 -13.50 7.21 1.91
CA VAL A 49 -13.85 5.91 1.32
C VAL A 49 -15.37 5.79 1.25
N LYS A 50 -15.89 5.53 0.06
CA LYS A 50 -17.30 5.21 -0.16
C LYS A 50 -17.50 3.71 0.02
N TRP A 51 -17.83 3.31 1.24
CA TRP A 51 -18.07 1.90 1.59
C TRP A 51 -19.31 1.33 0.91
N GLN A 52 -19.17 0.16 0.28
CA GLN A 52 -20.28 -0.64 -0.22
C GLN A 52 -20.96 -1.37 0.95
N ASN A 53 -20.16 -1.93 1.86
CA ASN A 53 -20.58 -2.49 3.13
C ASN A 53 -19.64 -2.02 4.26
N LYS A 54 -20.23 -1.64 5.39
CA LYS A 54 -19.48 -1.27 6.62
C LYS A 54 -19.41 -2.39 7.65
N THR A 55 -20.13 -3.48 7.39
CA THR A 55 -20.16 -4.68 8.22
C THR A 55 -19.46 -5.81 7.47
N PRO A 56 -18.52 -6.53 8.11
CA PRO A 56 -17.78 -7.60 7.46
C PRO A 56 -18.71 -8.72 7.02
N LYS A 57 -18.53 -9.20 5.79
CA LYS A 57 -19.26 -10.34 5.23
C LYS A 57 -18.28 -11.40 4.77
N LYS A 58 -18.65 -12.67 4.92
CA LYS A 58 -17.86 -13.80 4.43
C LYS A 58 -17.85 -13.80 2.90
N ASN A 59 -16.67 -13.84 2.29
CA ASN A 59 -16.46 -13.94 0.84
C ASN A 59 -16.31 -15.40 0.39
N TYR A 60 -16.11 -15.62 -0.91
CA TYR A 60 -16.00 -16.96 -1.50
C TYR A 60 -14.79 -17.76 -0.99
N SER A 61 -13.68 -17.08 -0.66
CA SER A 61 -12.49 -17.67 -0.04
C SER A 61 -12.68 -17.97 1.45
N GLY A 62 -13.82 -17.59 2.03
CA GLY A 62 -14.15 -17.82 3.43
C GLY A 62 -13.65 -16.76 4.42
N MET A 63 -12.93 -15.73 3.95
CA MET A 63 -12.54 -14.57 4.75
C MET A 63 -13.69 -13.59 4.91
N TYR A 64 -13.64 -12.79 5.96
CA TYR A 64 -14.56 -11.67 6.14
C TYR A 64 -13.98 -10.41 5.52
N GLU A 65 -14.80 -9.64 4.82
CA GLU A 65 -14.35 -8.41 4.18
C GLU A 65 -15.33 -7.24 4.29
N ILE A 66 -14.76 -6.03 4.26
CA ILE A 66 -15.46 -4.79 3.92
C ILE A 66 -14.78 -4.15 2.70
N THR A 67 -15.59 -3.70 1.75
CA THR A 67 -15.09 -3.15 0.47
C THR A 67 -15.66 -1.75 0.23
N GLY A 68 -14.83 -0.85 -0.26
CA GLY A 68 -15.21 0.51 -0.59
C GLY A 68 -14.39 1.10 -1.73
N SER A 69 -14.86 2.21 -2.29
CA SER A 69 -14.15 2.94 -3.33
C SER A 69 -13.39 4.14 -2.74
N ILE A 70 -12.11 4.28 -3.09
CA ILE A 70 -11.28 5.45 -2.77
C ILE A 70 -11.47 6.53 -3.86
N SER A 71 -11.56 6.11 -5.12
CA SER A 71 -11.82 6.98 -6.27
C SER A 71 -12.54 6.20 -7.38
N LYS A 72 -12.70 6.80 -8.57
CA LYS A 72 -13.16 6.09 -9.78
C LYS A 72 -12.30 4.86 -10.10
N TYR A 73 -10.98 4.98 -9.91
CA TYR A 73 -9.99 4.00 -10.35
C TYR A 73 -9.37 3.20 -9.21
N GLY A 74 -9.88 3.32 -7.98
CA GLY A 74 -9.29 2.56 -6.89
C GLY A 74 -10.26 2.20 -5.78
N THR A 75 -10.02 1.02 -5.23
CA THR A 75 -10.79 0.38 -4.18
C THR A 75 -9.94 0.22 -2.93
N LEU A 76 -10.64 0.03 -1.81
CA LEU A 76 -10.07 -0.39 -0.56
C LEU A 76 -10.88 -1.55 -0.04
N THR A 77 -10.20 -2.64 0.27
CA THR A 77 -10.77 -3.80 0.92
C THR A 77 -10.01 -4.07 2.20
N ALA A 78 -10.71 -4.41 3.27
CA ALA A 78 -10.08 -4.98 4.45
C ALA A 78 -10.53 -6.43 4.60
N TYR A 79 -9.58 -7.33 4.85
CA TYR A 79 -9.78 -8.76 4.99
C TYR A 79 -9.40 -9.23 6.39
N GLY A 80 -9.99 -10.34 6.84
CA GLY A 80 -9.57 -11.04 8.04
C GLY A 80 -10.59 -12.07 8.51
N SER A 81 -10.49 -12.44 9.78
CA SER A 81 -11.46 -13.29 10.45
C SER A 81 -12.76 -12.57 10.79
N ARG A 82 -13.76 -13.35 11.24
CA ARG A 82 -15.05 -12.81 11.70
C ARG A 82 -14.89 -11.73 12.78
N SER A 83 -13.91 -11.87 13.65
CA SER A 83 -13.70 -11.01 14.82
C SER A 83 -12.77 -9.84 14.55
N MET A 84 -11.79 -9.96 13.65
CA MET A 84 -10.82 -8.90 13.41
C MET A 84 -10.31 -8.84 11.97
N PRO A 85 -10.05 -7.63 11.43
CA PRO A 85 -9.27 -7.47 10.22
C PRO A 85 -7.80 -7.80 10.46
N GLU A 86 -7.15 -8.38 9.45
CA GLU A 86 -5.76 -8.85 9.46
C GLU A 86 -4.94 -8.21 8.33
N MET A 87 -5.60 -7.76 7.26
CA MET A 87 -4.97 -7.18 6.09
C MET A 87 -5.83 -6.08 5.48
N ILE A 88 -5.18 -5.07 4.90
CA ILE A 88 -5.82 -4.01 4.11
C ILE A 88 -5.24 -4.07 2.70
N HIS A 89 -6.10 -4.04 1.70
CA HIS A 89 -5.75 -4.08 0.30
C HIS A 89 -6.27 -2.81 -0.38
N ILE A 90 -5.36 -2.10 -1.04
CA ILE A 90 -5.68 -0.98 -1.90
C ILE A 90 -5.38 -1.42 -3.32
N SER A 91 -6.41 -1.49 -4.15
CA SER A 91 -6.25 -1.77 -5.58
C SER A 91 -6.53 -0.51 -6.39
N SER A 92 -5.80 -0.33 -7.48
CA SER A 92 -6.10 0.67 -8.48
C SER A 92 -5.87 0.14 -9.87
N SER A 93 -6.80 0.39 -10.78
CA SER A 93 -6.71 -0.08 -12.15
C SER A 93 -7.33 0.90 -13.13
N GLN A 94 -6.77 0.93 -14.34
CA GLN A 94 -7.23 1.76 -15.44
C GLN A 94 -7.12 0.98 -16.74
N LEU A 95 -8.18 0.95 -17.55
CA LEU A 95 -8.18 0.24 -18.82
C LEU A 95 -7.33 0.98 -19.86
N TYR A 96 -6.70 0.27 -20.80
CA TYR A 96 -5.89 0.88 -21.87
C TYR A 96 -6.68 1.81 -22.77
N ARG A 97 -7.96 1.48 -23.00
CA ARG A 97 -8.88 2.36 -23.72
C ARG A 97 -9.09 3.72 -23.04
N GLU A 98 -8.79 3.81 -21.75
CA GLU A 98 -8.84 5.06 -20.97
C GLU A 98 -7.46 5.72 -20.84
N SER A 99 -6.38 4.92 -20.75
CA SER A 99 -4.99 5.42 -20.66
C SER A 99 -3.98 4.33 -21.01
N GLU A 100 -3.11 4.59 -21.98
CA GLU A 100 -2.01 3.68 -22.35
C GLU A 100 -0.96 3.54 -21.24
N ASN A 101 -0.80 4.59 -20.42
CA ASN A 101 0.22 4.67 -19.36
C ASN A 101 -0.35 4.61 -17.93
N GLY A 102 -1.65 4.37 -17.77
CA GLY A 102 -2.26 4.20 -16.45
C GLY A 102 -2.07 5.40 -15.52
N LYS A 103 -2.20 6.64 -16.03
CA LYS A 103 -1.92 7.87 -15.27
C LYS A 103 -2.69 7.99 -13.94
N ASP A 104 -3.84 7.32 -13.84
CA ASP A 104 -4.71 7.34 -12.66
C ASP A 104 -4.51 6.12 -11.74
N VAL A 105 -3.67 5.16 -12.14
CA VAL A 105 -3.22 4.04 -11.30
C VAL A 105 -2.28 4.56 -10.23
N TYR A 106 -2.50 4.13 -8.99
CA TYR A 106 -1.84 4.72 -7.84
C TYR A 106 -0.40 4.26 -7.77
N LYS A 107 0.51 5.21 -7.57
CA LYS A 107 1.91 4.93 -7.27
C LYS A 107 2.12 4.94 -5.76
N ILE A 108 3.12 4.20 -5.27
CA ILE A 108 3.36 4.05 -3.84
C ILE A 108 3.60 5.38 -3.11
N ASN A 109 4.24 6.35 -3.77
CA ASN A 109 4.48 7.69 -3.22
C ASN A 109 3.23 8.59 -3.17
N GLN A 110 2.13 8.18 -3.80
CA GLN A 110 0.82 8.83 -3.66
C GLN A 110 0.06 8.28 -2.44
N LEU A 111 0.42 7.08 -1.96
CA LEU A 111 -0.17 6.43 -0.79
C LEU A 111 0.61 6.77 0.49
N PHE A 112 1.94 6.68 0.44
CA PHE A 112 2.82 6.79 1.60
C PHE A 112 3.83 7.93 1.47
N ASP A 113 4.21 8.53 2.61
CA ASP A 113 5.36 9.43 2.63
C ASP A 113 6.64 8.63 2.41
N LYS A 114 7.42 9.03 1.40
CA LYS A 114 8.70 8.40 1.05
C LYS A 114 9.66 8.30 2.25
N LYS A 115 9.62 9.25 3.19
CA LYS A 115 10.47 9.23 4.40
C LYS A 115 10.04 8.19 5.43
N GLU A 116 8.77 7.79 5.41
CA GLU A 116 8.21 6.79 6.31
C GLU A 116 8.31 5.38 5.71
N LEU A 117 8.68 5.24 4.44
CA LEU A 117 8.70 3.98 3.72
C LEU A 117 10.14 3.52 3.46
N LYS A 118 10.47 2.30 3.87
CA LYS A 118 11.76 1.65 3.57
C LYS A 118 11.53 0.37 2.80
N GLU A 119 12.15 0.26 1.62
CA GLU A 119 12.14 -0.98 0.85
C GLU A 119 12.90 -2.08 1.58
N VAL A 120 12.35 -3.29 1.57
CA VAL A 120 12.98 -4.50 2.12
C VAL A 120 13.61 -5.26 0.98
N LYS A 121 14.88 -5.65 1.17
CA LYS A 121 15.56 -6.51 0.20
C LYS A 121 14.97 -7.91 0.32
N SER A 122 14.56 -8.49 -0.79
CA SER A 122 14.05 -9.87 -0.84
C SER A 122 14.49 -10.52 -2.15
N ASN A 123 14.66 -11.84 -2.13
CA ASN A 123 14.85 -12.64 -3.35
C ASN A 123 13.57 -12.76 -4.19
N CYS A 124 12.43 -12.28 -3.68
CA CYS A 124 11.15 -12.21 -4.38
C CYS A 124 10.81 -10.78 -4.83
N THR A 125 11.75 -9.84 -4.75
CA THR A 125 11.59 -8.55 -5.42
C THR A 125 11.69 -8.76 -6.93
N ILE A 126 10.61 -8.44 -7.67
CA ILE A 126 10.61 -8.41 -9.13
C ILE A 126 10.58 -6.94 -9.55
N PRO A 127 11.66 -6.43 -10.17
CA PRO A 127 11.71 -5.04 -10.59
C PRO A 127 10.62 -4.76 -11.64
N GLU A 128 10.24 -3.49 -11.76
CA GLU A 128 9.35 -3.07 -12.83
C GLU A 128 10.17 -3.07 -14.12
N GLU A 129 10.03 -4.13 -14.92
CA GLU A 129 10.65 -4.19 -16.24
C GLU A 129 9.74 -3.49 -17.27
N LEU A 130 10.38 -2.82 -18.23
CA LEU A 130 9.69 -2.10 -19.30
C LEU A 130 9.36 -3.00 -20.51
N ASP A 131 9.67 -4.30 -20.43
CA ASP A 131 9.63 -5.22 -21.55
C ASP A 131 8.34 -6.07 -21.55
N ASP A 132 7.75 -6.23 -22.74
CA ASP A 132 6.34 -6.58 -22.99
C ASP A 132 5.91 -8.02 -22.60
N PHE A 133 6.72 -8.79 -21.88
CA PHE A 133 6.48 -10.24 -21.71
C PHE A 133 6.44 -10.75 -20.26
N ILE A 134 6.99 -10.02 -19.28
CA ILE A 134 6.89 -10.38 -17.86
C ILE A 134 6.16 -9.25 -17.14
N HIS A 135 4.85 -9.41 -17.01
CA HIS A 135 3.97 -8.35 -16.53
C HIS A 135 3.89 -8.25 -15.01
N LEU A 136 4.58 -9.08 -14.24
CA LEU A 136 4.43 -9.07 -12.79
C LEU A 136 5.53 -8.25 -12.13
N TYR A 137 5.14 -7.17 -11.48
CA TYR A 137 6.01 -6.34 -10.66
C TYR A 137 5.75 -6.63 -9.17
N GLN A 138 6.80 -6.72 -8.36
CA GLN A 138 6.70 -7.09 -6.96
C GLN A 138 7.74 -6.41 -6.06
N LYS A 139 7.31 -5.69 -5.01
CA LYS A 139 8.19 -5.10 -3.99
C LYS A 139 7.63 -5.19 -2.57
N PHE A 140 8.55 -5.18 -1.61
CA PHE A 140 8.23 -5.23 -0.19
C PHE A 140 8.76 -3.99 0.53
N TYR A 141 7.99 -3.50 1.49
CA TYR A 141 8.33 -2.32 2.27
C TYR A 141 7.96 -2.50 3.74
N VAL A 142 8.70 -1.80 4.59
CA VAL A 142 8.26 -1.48 5.95
C VAL A 142 7.85 -0.01 5.96
N TRP A 143 6.60 0.25 6.32
CA TRP A 143 6.09 1.58 6.61
C TRP A 143 6.20 1.86 8.11
N LYS A 144 6.99 2.87 8.48
CA LYS A 144 7.25 3.27 9.86
C LYS A 144 6.89 4.72 10.09
N LYS A 145 5.65 4.95 10.55
CA LYS A 145 5.17 6.26 10.97
C LYS A 145 5.61 6.58 12.39
N ALA A 146 6.10 7.80 12.63
CA ALA A 146 6.57 8.22 13.95
C ALA A 146 5.46 8.12 15.01
N GLY A 147 5.73 7.40 16.10
CA GLY A 147 4.76 7.18 17.19
C GLY A 147 3.80 5.99 17.00
N TYR A 148 3.97 5.22 15.93
CA TYR A 148 3.14 4.06 15.59
C TYR A 148 3.99 2.80 15.40
N GLU A 149 3.34 1.63 15.42
CA GLU A 149 3.96 0.35 15.08
C GLU A 149 4.31 0.30 13.58
N PRO A 150 5.41 -0.37 13.20
CA PRO A 150 5.72 -0.61 11.80
C PRO A 150 4.67 -1.54 11.20
N LEU A 151 4.34 -1.28 9.94
CA LEU A 151 3.49 -2.13 9.12
C LEU A 151 4.27 -2.60 7.90
N TYR A 152 3.96 -3.78 7.41
CA TYR A 152 4.54 -4.31 6.18
C TYR A 152 3.61 -4.00 5.02
N VAL A 153 4.19 -3.58 3.90
CA VAL A 153 3.48 -3.28 2.66
C VAL A 153 4.05 -4.13 1.55
N PHE A 154 3.19 -4.87 0.90
CA PHE A 154 3.47 -5.63 -0.30
C PHE A 154 2.85 -4.90 -1.49
N GLU A 155 3.69 -4.50 -2.44
CA GLU A 155 3.26 -3.90 -3.71
C GLU A 155 3.35 -4.95 -4.80
N MET A 156 2.26 -5.12 -5.53
CA MET A 156 2.18 -5.96 -6.72
C MET A 156 1.56 -5.13 -7.84
N GLY A 157 1.96 -5.37 -9.08
CA GLY A 157 1.29 -4.76 -10.22
C GLY A 157 1.40 -5.63 -11.45
N ASP A 158 0.39 -5.53 -12.31
CA ASP A 158 0.50 -5.98 -13.68
C ASP A 158 0.98 -4.79 -14.52
N ALA A 159 2.27 -4.79 -14.86
CA ALA A 159 2.83 -3.90 -15.85
C ALA A 159 2.28 -4.32 -17.21
N ALA A 160 1.21 -3.65 -17.62
CA ALA A 160 0.74 -3.59 -18.98
C ALA A 160 0.73 -4.94 -19.77
N GLY A 161 -0.35 -5.73 -19.72
CA GLY A 161 -0.59 -6.69 -20.81
C GLY A 161 -1.49 -7.87 -20.52
N THR A 162 -1.85 -8.14 -19.26
CA THR A 162 -2.49 -9.42 -18.90
C THR A 162 -3.98 -9.32 -18.60
N ALA A 163 -4.74 -10.13 -19.34
CA ALA A 163 -6.12 -10.63 -19.16
C ALA A 163 -7.32 -9.65 -19.06
N GLY A 164 -7.13 -8.37 -18.74
CA GLY A 164 -8.24 -7.41 -18.56
C GLY A 164 -8.20 -6.17 -19.44
N GLY A 165 -7.11 -5.97 -20.20
CA GLY A 165 -6.93 -4.81 -21.07
C GLY A 165 -6.67 -3.50 -20.33
N GLY A 166 -5.88 -3.51 -19.25
CA GLY A 166 -5.50 -2.30 -18.50
C GLY A 166 -4.24 -2.46 -17.65
N ILE A 167 -3.92 -1.41 -16.90
CA ILE A 167 -2.81 -1.35 -15.93
C ILE A 167 -3.40 -1.43 -14.52
N MET A 168 -2.79 -2.23 -13.63
CA MET A 168 -3.25 -2.43 -12.26
C MET A 168 -2.08 -2.38 -11.27
N ARG A 169 -2.32 -1.81 -10.09
CA ARG A 169 -1.44 -1.87 -8.93
C ARG A 169 -2.22 -2.16 -7.66
N ASP A 170 -1.68 -3.08 -6.89
CA ASP A 170 -2.21 -3.57 -5.63
C ASP A 170 -1.20 -3.34 -4.51
N TYR A 171 -1.72 -2.91 -3.36
CA TYR A 171 -0.96 -2.66 -2.14
C TYR A 171 -1.62 -3.40 -0.99
N PHE A 172 -0.94 -4.39 -0.44
CA PHE A 172 -1.40 -5.15 0.72
C PHE A 172 -0.63 -4.70 1.96
N ILE A 173 -1.35 -4.36 3.02
CA ILE A 173 -0.81 -3.80 4.26
C ILE A 173 -1.18 -4.75 5.39
N THR A 174 -0.17 -5.18 6.16
CA THR A 174 -0.34 -6.10 7.28
C THR A 174 0.54 -5.70 8.47
N LYS A 175 0.14 -6.11 9.67
CA LYS A 175 0.97 -6.03 10.87
C LYS A 175 2.04 -7.11 10.92
N ASP A 176 1.69 -8.30 10.44
CA ASP A 176 2.54 -9.48 10.49
C ASP A 176 2.87 -9.89 9.06
N PHE A 177 4.16 -9.96 8.77
CA PHE A 177 4.67 -10.33 7.47
C PHE A 177 4.16 -11.72 7.02
N SER A 178 4.01 -12.66 7.95
CA SER A 178 3.52 -14.02 7.65
C SER A 178 2.12 -14.04 7.05
N ASN A 179 1.32 -12.98 7.23
CA ASN A 179 -0.01 -12.88 6.62
C ASN A 179 0.03 -12.78 5.09
N PHE A 180 1.16 -12.43 4.46
CA PHE A 180 1.29 -12.48 3.00
C PHE A 180 1.38 -13.92 2.47
N ASN A 181 1.78 -14.89 3.28
CA ASN A 181 1.86 -16.30 2.91
C ASN A 181 0.52 -17.04 3.09
N ASN A 182 -0.54 -16.33 3.47
CA ASN A 182 -1.82 -16.96 3.75
C ASN A 182 -2.55 -17.22 2.42
N GLU A 183 -2.74 -18.50 2.08
CA GLU A 183 -3.28 -18.97 0.78
C GLU A 183 -4.59 -18.26 0.38
N TYR A 184 -5.41 -17.86 1.36
CA TYR A 184 -6.72 -17.23 1.11
C TYR A 184 -6.65 -15.77 0.66
N THR A 185 -5.50 -15.10 0.79
CA THR A 185 -5.31 -13.71 0.32
C THR A 185 -5.30 -13.61 -1.20
N GLY A 186 -5.12 -14.74 -1.91
CA GLY A 186 -4.93 -14.75 -3.36
C GLY A 186 -3.63 -14.06 -3.79
N ILE A 187 -2.76 -13.71 -2.84
CA ILE A 187 -1.44 -13.13 -3.09
C ILE A 187 -0.53 -14.29 -3.51
N THR A 188 -0.31 -14.42 -4.80
CA THR A 188 0.73 -15.32 -5.32
C THR A 188 2.03 -14.52 -5.39
N MET A 189 2.85 -14.60 -4.33
CA MET A 189 4.22 -14.10 -4.43
C MET A 189 4.99 -14.98 -5.40
N SER A 190 5.47 -14.40 -6.49
CA SER A 190 6.22 -15.10 -7.53
C SER A 190 7.68 -14.69 -7.49
N ASN A 191 8.56 -15.58 -7.95
CA ASN A 191 9.95 -15.25 -8.28
C ASN A 191 10.14 -14.93 -9.77
N GLY A 192 9.06 -14.79 -10.54
CA GLY A 192 9.08 -14.46 -11.96
C GLY A 192 9.15 -15.68 -12.90
N PHE A 193 9.23 -16.91 -12.39
CA PHE A 193 9.42 -18.13 -13.20
C PHE A 193 8.40 -19.26 -12.94
N GLY A 194 7.25 -18.96 -12.35
CA GLY A 194 6.18 -19.95 -12.11
C GLY A 194 6.46 -20.91 -10.94
N ALA A 195 7.42 -20.59 -10.06
CA ALA A 195 7.61 -21.34 -8.83
C ALA A 195 6.67 -20.82 -7.73
N GLU A 196 5.78 -21.70 -7.27
CA GLU A 196 4.83 -21.46 -6.19
C GLU A 196 5.47 -21.60 -4.79
N TYR A 197 5.14 -20.64 -3.93
CA TYR A 197 5.12 -20.58 -2.44
C TYR A 197 6.36 -20.98 -1.60
N SER A 198 7.35 -21.73 -2.08
CA SER A 198 8.28 -22.43 -1.16
C SER A 198 9.66 -21.81 -0.92
N THR A 199 10.05 -20.70 -1.57
CA THR A 199 11.44 -20.19 -1.48
C THR A 199 11.61 -18.68 -1.26
N CYS A 200 10.53 -17.92 -1.04
CA CYS A 200 10.66 -16.49 -0.72
C CYS A 200 11.27 -16.29 0.67
N SER A 201 12.44 -15.65 0.72
CA SER A 201 13.06 -15.15 1.94
C SER A 201 13.21 -13.63 1.86
N ILE A 202 12.91 -12.98 2.98
CA ILE A 202 12.95 -11.53 3.17
C ILE A 202 13.96 -11.24 4.27
#